data_AF-A0A0D6LHK5-F1
#
_entry.id   AF-A0A0D6LHK5-F1
#
_cell.length_a   1.000
_cell.length_b   1.000
_cell.length_c   1.000
_cell.angle_alpha   90.00
_cell.angle_beta   90.00
_cell.angle_gamma   90.00
#
_symmetry.space_group_name_H-M   'P 1'
#
loop_
_entity.id
_entity.type
_entity.pdbx_description
1 polymer ?
#
loop_
_entity_poly.entity_id
_entity_poly.type
_entity_poly.pdbx_seq_one_letter_code
_entity_poly.pdbx_strand_id
1 'polypeptide(L)'
;MTEAYISYTATTNFVENEECILPIKDSSYTAGAWVNLPSNFIFKCDIVETKCLSEESIESFLHTQIYEKTGAVASSRHDVYILIVDSTSSFMAKRSWPKTLKYLKEQMGAVQMEFLNKVGDNSRPNGFPLAFGKSIEGGSRDLVGLPPLVPDWNDAEICQDYLDAYSYHLLDYGKEGYKTMIAQDYDVGIVYYPNCSGFRKSEADHIWRPFDIRRAESKNFKKSLEDSCSERHLEMLEFLEKFMHAYHGTPKIAQVWPTTLAHESLKDLFHSDDHFLAFFQRNEDIINNSFFFFMGDHGPRREGIGELRLGQYENLNPFLMMIVPAVYRSTAIHTQLKRKVHELMTNFDLHATLMDILKVCTSELWPTLLHVFEDRLQAEDFGYDIS
;
A
#
# COMPACT_ATOMS: atom_id res chain seq x y z
N MET A 1 -22.38 4.98 7.00
CA MET A 1 -23.27 4.85 5.83
C MET A 1 -23.34 6.18 5.11
N THR A 2 -22.33 6.46 4.29
CA THR A 2 -22.41 7.48 3.24
C THR A 2 -23.05 6.80 2.05
N GLU A 3 -24.33 7.08 1.79
CA GLU A 3 -25.00 6.67 0.56
C GLU A 3 -24.28 7.35 -0.61
N ALA A 4 -23.65 6.55 -1.48
CA ALA A 4 -23.25 7.02 -2.79
C ALA A 4 -24.52 7.16 -3.64
N TYR A 5 -25.26 8.25 -3.46
CA TYR A 5 -26.25 8.66 -4.46
C TYR A 5 -25.49 9.23 -5.65
N ILE A 6 -25.24 8.38 -6.64
CA ILE A 6 -24.85 8.83 -7.97
C ILE A 6 -26.11 9.41 -8.61
N SER A 7 -26.35 10.71 -8.39
CA SER A 7 -27.45 11.46 -8.99
C SER A 7 -26.96 12.09 -10.29
N TYR A 8 -27.03 11.36 -11.40
CA TYR A 8 -27.04 12.01 -12.70
C TYR A 8 -28.43 12.61 -12.92
N THR A 9 -28.49 13.92 -13.17
CA THR A 9 -29.73 14.60 -13.56
C THR A 9 -30.28 13.93 -14.82
N ALA A 10 -31.42 13.26 -14.67
CA ALA A 10 -32.11 12.54 -15.73
C ALA A 10 -32.42 13.47 -16.92
N THR A 11 -31.54 13.48 -17.91
CA THR A 11 -31.89 13.79 -19.28
C THR A 11 -32.50 12.52 -19.87
N THR A 12 -33.75 12.64 -20.27
CA THR A 12 -34.61 11.57 -20.78
C THR A 12 -33.95 10.84 -21.94
N ASN A 13 -33.49 9.59 -21.71
CA ASN A 13 -33.31 8.47 -22.68
C ASN A 13 -32.28 7.41 -22.23
N PHE A 14 -31.74 7.48 -21.00
CA PHE A 14 -30.78 6.49 -20.52
C PHE A 14 -31.43 5.38 -19.66
N VAL A 15 -31.03 4.12 -19.91
CA VAL A 15 -31.30 3.00 -19.00
C VAL A 15 -30.03 2.70 -18.22
N GLU A 16 -30.09 2.90 -16.91
CA GLU A 16 -28.97 2.69 -16.00
C GLU A 16 -29.10 1.36 -15.28
N ASN A 17 -28.02 0.58 -15.29
CA ASN A 17 -27.92 -0.68 -14.57
C ASN A 17 -26.66 -0.70 -13.72
N GLU A 18 -26.74 -1.36 -12.57
CA GLU A 18 -25.61 -1.56 -11.66
C GLU A 18 -25.45 -3.04 -11.28
N GLU A 19 -24.21 -3.50 -11.12
CA GLU A 19 -23.89 -4.82 -10.58
C GLU A 19 -22.66 -4.81 -9.68
N CYS A 20 -22.60 -5.78 -8.76
CA CYS A 20 -21.43 -5.97 -7.89
C CYS A 20 -20.31 -6.74 -8.58
N ILE A 21 -19.07 -6.29 -8.39
CA ILE A 21 -17.86 -7.02 -8.79
C ILE A 21 -17.18 -7.53 -7.51
N LEU A 22 -17.21 -8.84 -7.30
CA LEU A 22 -16.82 -9.49 -6.04
C LEU A 22 -15.54 -10.32 -6.21
N PRO A 23 -14.58 -10.22 -5.27
CA PRO A 23 -13.37 -11.01 -5.34
C PRO A 23 -13.64 -12.51 -5.10
N ILE A 24 -12.98 -13.39 -5.86
CA ILE A 24 -12.91 -14.83 -5.56
C ILE A 24 -11.52 -15.18 -5.01
N LYS A 25 -10.48 -14.78 -5.75
CA LYS A 25 -9.05 -14.95 -5.46
C LYS A 25 -8.28 -13.85 -6.20
N ASP A 26 -6.97 -13.74 -6.00
CA ASP A 26 -6.18 -12.63 -6.55
C ASP A 26 -6.17 -12.53 -8.10
N SER A 27 -6.51 -13.63 -8.78
CA SER A 27 -6.54 -13.72 -10.25
C SER A 27 -7.95 -13.71 -10.85
N SER A 28 -9.03 -13.62 -10.05
CA SER A 28 -10.39 -13.69 -10.59
C SER A 28 -11.45 -13.07 -9.68
N TYR A 29 -12.50 -12.55 -10.30
CA TYR A 29 -13.69 -12.03 -9.64
C TYR A 29 -14.95 -12.75 -10.15
N THR A 30 -16.09 -12.49 -9.51
CA THR A 30 -17.43 -12.83 -10.02
C THR A 30 -18.30 -11.58 -10.09
N ALA A 31 -19.17 -11.50 -11.09
CA ALA A 31 -20.14 -10.42 -11.22
C ALA A 31 -21.49 -10.85 -10.63
N GLY A 32 -22.19 -9.90 -10.00
CA GLY A 32 -23.52 -10.06 -9.45
C GLY A 32 -24.60 -10.09 -10.53
N ALA A 33 -25.86 -9.88 -10.11
CA ALA A 33 -26.95 -9.65 -11.05
C ALA A 33 -27.12 -8.14 -11.28
N TRP A 34 -27.37 -7.75 -12.53
CA TRP A 34 -27.73 -6.38 -12.88
C TRP A 34 -29.04 -5.94 -12.21
N VAL A 35 -29.01 -4.73 -11.67
CA VAL A 35 -30.16 -4.06 -11.07
C VAL A 35 -30.42 -2.77 -11.84
N ASN A 36 -31.66 -2.59 -12.33
CA ASN A 36 -32.07 -1.35 -12.98
C ASN A 36 -32.21 -0.23 -11.94
N LEU A 37 -31.77 0.98 -12.30
CA LEU A 37 -31.92 2.17 -11.48
C LEU A 37 -33.09 3.08 -11.95
N PRO A 38 -33.69 3.87 -11.04
CA PRO A 38 -33.40 3.93 -9.60
C PRO A 38 -33.94 2.71 -8.84
N SER A 39 -33.20 2.25 -7.82
CA SER A 39 -33.56 1.10 -6.98
C SER A 39 -33.15 1.32 -5.52
N ASN A 40 -33.85 0.66 -4.59
CA ASN A 40 -33.48 0.60 -3.17
C ASN A 40 -32.53 -0.59 -2.87
N PHE A 41 -31.98 -1.22 -3.90
CA PHE A 41 -31.06 -2.34 -3.74
C PHE A 41 -29.74 -1.87 -3.13
N ILE A 42 -29.23 -2.62 -2.14
CA ILE A 42 -27.95 -2.32 -1.49
C ILE A 42 -26.88 -3.25 -2.08
N PHE A 43 -25.93 -2.66 -2.78
CA PHE A 43 -24.77 -3.36 -3.33
C PHE A 43 -23.78 -3.71 -2.22
N LYS A 44 -23.67 -5.00 -1.91
CA LYS A 44 -22.82 -5.53 -0.83
C LYS A 44 -21.41 -5.86 -1.32
N CYS A 45 -20.75 -4.89 -1.93
CA CYS A 45 -19.44 -5.04 -2.55
C CYS A 45 -18.71 -3.69 -2.59
N ASP A 46 -17.38 -3.75 -2.66
CA ASP A 46 -16.56 -2.54 -2.74
C ASP A 46 -16.49 -1.97 -4.16
N ILE A 47 -16.63 -2.83 -5.18
CA ILE A 47 -16.55 -2.41 -6.59
C ILE A 47 -17.93 -2.61 -7.23
N VAL A 48 -18.50 -1.52 -7.73
CA VAL A 48 -19.78 -1.50 -8.43
C VAL A 48 -19.53 -1.11 -9.88
N GLU A 49 -20.03 -1.91 -10.80
CA GLU A 49 -20.06 -1.59 -12.22
C GLU A 49 -21.38 -0.90 -12.56
N THR A 50 -21.31 0.27 -13.20
CA THR A 50 -22.46 0.95 -13.79
C THR A 50 -22.43 0.82 -15.31
N LYS A 51 -23.62 0.73 -15.91
CA LYS A 51 -23.81 0.76 -17.35
C LYS A 51 -24.97 1.67 -17.70
N CYS A 52 -24.67 2.71 -18.47
CA CYS A 52 -25.65 3.66 -18.99
C CYS A 52 -25.87 3.37 -20.47
N LEU A 53 -27.08 2.95 -20.82
CA LEU A 53 -27.48 2.63 -22.19
C LEU A 53 -28.27 3.79 -22.78
N SER A 54 -27.81 4.35 -23.90
CA SER A 54 -28.60 5.25 -24.75
C SER A 54 -28.95 4.58 -26.08
N GLU A 55 -29.76 5.23 -26.91
CA GLU A 55 -30.06 4.73 -28.27
C GLU A 55 -28.79 4.63 -29.16
N GLU A 56 -27.74 5.40 -28.86
CA GLU A 56 -26.54 5.55 -29.71
C GLU A 56 -25.24 5.06 -29.05
N SER A 57 -25.20 4.92 -27.73
CA SER A 57 -23.96 4.65 -26.97
C SER A 57 -24.19 3.78 -25.74
N ILE A 58 -23.13 3.07 -25.35
CA ILE A 58 -23.03 2.38 -24.07
C ILE A 58 -21.87 3.01 -23.32
N GLU A 59 -22.16 3.66 -22.20
CA GLU A 59 -21.16 4.13 -21.26
C GLU A 59 -21.10 3.17 -20.07
N SER A 60 -19.91 2.96 -19.53
CA SER A 60 -19.73 2.06 -18.39
C SER A 60 -18.64 2.64 -17.50
N PHE A 61 -18.88 2.60 -16.19
CA PHE A 61 -17.90 3.03 -15.18
C PHE A 61 -17.74 1.98 -14.09
N LEU A 62 -16.60 2.03 -13.42
CA LEU A 62 -16.35 1.27 -12.20
C LEU A 62 -16.28 2.27 -11.06
N HIS A 63 -17.10 2.06 -10.03
CA HIS A 63 -17.13 2.87 -8.84
C HIS A 63 -16.59 2.07 -7.66
N THR A 64 -15.86 2.76 -6.79
CA THR A 64 -15.36 2.21 -5.53
C THR A 64 -16.25 2.67 -4.38
N GLN A 65 -16.44 1.80 -3.40
CA GLN A 65 -17.03 2.08 -2.10
C GLN A 65 -16.41 1.15 -1.06
N ILE A 66 -16.77 1.34 0.21
CA ILE A 66 -16.42 0.40 1.27
C ILE A 66 -17.71 -0.16 1.84
N TYR A 67 -18.01 -1.41 1.49
CA TYR A 67 -19.15 -2.10 2.07
C TYR A 67 -18.74 -2.68 3.43
N GLU A 68 -19.15 -2.03 4.51
CA GLU A 68 -18.79 -2.45 5.87
C GLU A 68 -19.30 -3.86 6.21
N LYS A 69 -18.36 -4.80 6.43
CA LYS A 69 -18.66 -6.15 6.90
C LYS A 69 -19.02 -6.12 8.39
N THR A 70 -20.00 -6.95 8.77
CA THR A 70 -20.40 -7.12 10.17
C THR A 70 -19.26 -7.63 11.06
N GLY A 71 -19.34 -7.37 12.37
CA GLY A 71 -18.36 -7.88 13.34
C GLY A 71 -17.17 -6.95 13.59
N ALA A 72 -17.25 -5.70 13.15
CA ALA A 72 -16.32 -4.65 13.54
C ALA A 72 -16.47 -4.33 15.04
N VAL A 73 -15.37 -4.28 15.77
CA VAL A 73 -15.35 -4.07 17.22
C VAL A 73 -14.52 -2.84 17.53
N ALA A 74 -15.09 -1.93 18.32
CA ALA A 74 -14.39 -0.72 18.72
C ALA A 74 -13.14 -1.06 19.56
N SER A 75 -12.05 -0.32 19.33
CA SER A 75 -10.78 -0.53 20.00
C SER A 75 -10.04 0.79 20.17
N SER A 76 -9.15 0.88 21.15
CA SER A 76 -8.27 2.04 21.36
C SER A 76 -6.99 1.99 20.52
N ARG A 77 -6.81 0.95 19.70
CA ARG A 77 -5.62 0.79 18.86
C ARG A 77 -5.61 1.80 17.74
N HIS A 78 -4.40 2.23 17.35
CA HIS A 78 -4.22 3.15 16.24
C HIS A 78 -4.32 2.44 14.90
N ASP A 79 -4.84 3.16 13.91
CA ASP A 79 -4.81 2.73 12.51
C ASP A 79 -3.37 2.70 11.98
N VAL A 80 -3.12 1.88 10.96
CA VAL A 80 -1.82 1.72 10.30
C VAL A 80 -1.98 1.81 8.79
N TYR A 81 -1.36 2.79 8.15
CA TYR A 81 -1.48 2.98 6.71
C TYR A 81 -0.11 2.94 6.05
N ILE A 82 0.01 2.16 4.98
CA ILE A 82 1.24 1.97 4.20
C ILE A 82 0.93 2.40 2.76
N LEU A 83 1.46 3.55 2.36
CA LEU A 83 1.34 4.09 1.01
C LEU A 83 2.68 3.96 0.30
N ILE A 84 2.74 3.08 -0.69
CA ILE A 84 3.96 2.69 -1.42
C ILE A 84 3.87 3.20 -2.85
N VAL A 85 4.74 4.11 -3.26
CA VAL A 85 4.79 4.58 -4.66
C VAL A 85 5.98 3.90 -5.33
N ASP A 86 5.68 3.10 -6.36
CA ASP A 86 6.69 2.30 -7.05
C ASP A 86 7.84 3.17 -7.59
N SER A 87 9.05 2.63 -7.64
CA SER A 87 10.19 3.26 -8.32
C SER A 87 10.61 4.62 -7.77
N THR A 88 10.11 5.02 -6.59
CA THR A 88 10.32 6.35 -6.03
C THR A 88 11.48 6.36 -5.04
N SER A 89 12.58 7.01 -5.44
CA SER A 89 13.75 7.25 -4.58
C SER A 89 13.53 8.41 -3.60
N SER A 90 14.33 8.46 -2.53
CA SER A 90 14.34 9.59 -1.60
C SER A 90 14.64 10.94 -2.27
N PHE A 91 15.56 10.95 -3.24
CA PHE A 91 15.91 12.17 -3.98
C PHE A 91 14.82 12.58 -4.97
N MET A 92 14.14 11.62 -5.59
CA MET A 92 12.99 11.88 -6.44
C MET A 92 11.84 12.47 -5.66
N ALA A 93 11.45 11.87 -4.54
CA ALA A 93 10.38 12.41 -3.70
C ALA A 93 10.66 13.87 -3.31
N LYS A 94 11.92 14.21 -2.98
CA LYS A 94 12.33 15.60 -2.68
C LYS A 94 12.16 16.57 -3.86
N ARG A 95 12.33 16.11 -5.10
CA ARG A 95 12.16 16.94 -6.30
C ARG A 95 10.70 16.99 -6.78
N SER A 96 9.99 15.88 -6.68
CA SER A 96 8.64 15.71 -7.22
C SER A 96 7.55 16.16 -6.27
N TRP A 97 7.77 16.11 -4.94
CA TRP A 97 6.75 16.42 -3.93
C TRP A 97 7.15 17.50 -2.89
N PRO A 98 7.75 18.63 -3.30
CA PRO A 98 8.25 19.62 -2.35
C PRO A 98 7.16 20.20 -1.43
N LYS A 99 5.93 20.42 -1.92
CA LYS A 99 4.84 20.97 -1.10
C LYS A 99 4.32 19.93 -0.12
N THR A 100 4.09 18.70 -0.58
CA THR A 100 3.64 17.59 0.26
C THR A 100 4.65 17.33 1.38
N LEU A 101 5.93 17.14 1.05
CA LEU A 101 6.95 16.84 2.07
C LEU A 101 7.12 17.98 3.07
N LYS A 102 6.97 19.24 2.64
CA LYS A 102 6.97 20.39 3.55
C LYS A 102 5.79 20.32 4.52
N TYR A 103 4.57 20.11 4.02
CA TYR A 103 3.38 19.99 4.85
C TYR A 103 3.50 18.84 5.86
N LEU A 104 3.92 17.66 5.41
CA LEU A 104 4.11 16.50 6.28
C LEU A 104 5.14 16.77 7.40
N LYS A 105 6.28 17.38 7.08
CA LYS A 105 7.32 17.70 8.07
C LYS A 105 6.87 18.77 9.05
N GLU A 106 6.31 19.87 8.55
CA GLU A 106 6.04 21.06 9.36
C GLU A 106 4.71 20.97 10.13
N GLN A 107 3.68 20.34 9.56
CA GLN A 107 2.34 20.29 10.14
C GLN A 107 2.04 18.94 10.79
N MET A 108 2.51 17.83 10.21
CA MET A 108 2.19 16.48 10.70
C MET A 108 3.30 15.85 11.55
N GLY A 109 4.42 16.56 11.76
CA GLY A 109 5.56 16.03 12.52
C GLY A 109 6.19 14.79 11.88
N ALA A 110 6.05 14.62 10.56
CA ALA A 110 6.60 13.49 9.84
C ALA A 110 8.13 13.48 9.89
N VAL A 111 8.70 12.29 10.03
CA VAL A 111 10.15 12.08 10.05
C VAL A 111 10.54 11.34 8.78
N GLN A 112 11.37 11.99 7.95
CA GLN A 112 11.96 11.34 6.78
C GLN A 112 13.15 10.50 7.21
N MET A 113 13.18 9.27 6.74
CA MET A 113 14.31 8.37 6.88
C MET A 113 15.15 8.45 5.61
N GLU A 114 16.42 8.81 5.75
CA GLU A 114 17.27 9.13 4.60
C GLU A 114 17.87 7.87 3.95
N PHE A 115 18.00 6.76 4.69
CA PHE A 115 18.70 5.56 4.22
C PHE A 115 17.88 4.27 4.34
N LEU A 116 16.65 4.28 3.79
CA LEU A 116 16.01 3.02 3.39
C LEU A 116 16.80 2.44 2.20
N ASN A 117 17.06 1.14 2.26
CA ASN A 117 17.74 0.39 1.21
C ASN A 117 16.82 -0.71 0.69
N LYS A 118 16.80 -0.85 -0.63
CA LYS A 118 16.13 -1.98 -1.27
C LYS A 118 16.85 -3.28 -0.89
N VAL A 119 16.10 -4.34 -0.64
CA VAL A 119 16.58 -5.70 -0.38
C VAL A 119 16.93 -6.41 -1.68
N GLY A 120 16.08 -6.26 -2.70
CA GLY A 120 16.26 -6.90 -3.99
C GLY A 120 16.01 -5.94 -5.14
N ASP A 121 16.00 -6.48 -6.35
CA ASP A 121 16.09 -5.64 -7.53
C ASP A 121 14.78 -4.87 -7.82
N ASN A 122 13.64 -5.57 -7.87
CA ASN A 122 12.31 -5.04 -8.22
C ASN A 122 11.32 -5.09 -7.04
N SER A 123 10.04 -4.80 -7.27
CA SER A 123 9.00 -4.73 -6.24
C SER A 123 8.84 -6.03 -5.44
N ARG A 124 8.95 -7.20 -6.08
CA ARG A 124 8.70 -8.50 -5.42
C ARG A 124 9.69 -8.81 -4.28
N PRO A 125 11.02 -8.85 -4.47
CA PRO A 125 11.96 -9.13 -3.39
C PRO A 125 12.09 -7.99 -2.36
N ASN A 126 11.47 -6.83 -2.61
CA ASN A 126 11.33 -5.76 -1.61
C ASN A 126 10.03 -5.88 -0.80
N GLY A 127 8.93 -6.23 -1.46
CA GLY A 127 7.63 -6.40 -0.83
C GLY A 127 7.52 -7.67 0.00
N PHE A 128 8.22 -8.75 -0.34
CA PHE A 128 8.23 -9.98 0.48
C PHE A 128 8.79 -9.75 1.90
N PRO A 129 9.98 -9.13 2.06
CA PRO A 129 10.48 -8.72 3.37
C PRO A 129 9.53 -7.80 4.12
N LEU A 130 8.91 -6.81 3.44
CA LEU A 130 7.95 -5.89 4.06
C LEU A 130 6.70 -6.61 4.56
N ALA A 131 6.16 -7.52 3.75
CA ALA A 131 4.84 -8.09 3.98
C ALA A 131 4.86 -9.38 4.81
N PHE A 132 5.91 -10.17 4.70
CA PHE A 132 6.08 -11.49 5.33
C PHE A 132 7.26 -11.54 6.31
N GLY A 133 8.15 -10.55 6.32
CA GLY A 133 9.38 -10.59 7.11
C GLY A 133 10.39 -11.62 6.62
N LYS A 134 10.30 -12.01 5.33
CA LYS A 134 11.04 -13.13 4.74
C LYS A 134 11.65 -12.76 3.39
N SER A 135 12.89 -13.19 3.18
CA SER A 135 13.57 -13.09 1.88
C SER A 135 13.19 -14.24 0.96
N ILE A 136 13.05 -13.93 -0.34
CA ILE A 136 12.90 -14.91 -1.43
C ILE A 136 14.11 -14.91 -2.38
N GLU A 137 14.98 -13.91 -2.28
CA GLU A 137 16.21 -13.78 -3.05
C GLU A 137 17.41 -13.72 -2.10
N GLY A 138 18.49 -14.41 -2.48
CA GLY A 138 19.78 -14.34 -1.80
C GLY A 138 20.66 -13.23 -2.38
N GLY A 139 21.94 -13.26 -2.04
CA GLY A 139 22.90 -12.28 -2.56
C GLY A 139 24.35 -12.70 -2.33
N SER A 140 25.23 -12.38 -3.27
CA SER A 140 26.68 -12.59 -3.10
C SER A 140 27.23 -11.58 -2.09
N ARG A 141 28.10 -12.07 -1.20
CA ARG A 141 28.89 -11.26 -0.27
C ARG A 141 30.39 -11.47 -0.46
N ASP A 142 30.77 -11.97 -1.64
CA ASP A 142 32.16 -12.33 -1.96
C ASP A 142 33.08 -11.09 -1.88
N LEU A 143 32.55 -9.91 -2.24
CA LEU A 143 33.28 -8.63 -2.18
C LEU A 143 33.75 -8.26 -0.76
N VAL A 144 33.11 -8.81 0.27
CA VAL A 144 33.48 -8.61 1.68
C VAL A 144 33.98 -9.91 2.34
N GLY A 145 34.24 -10.95 1.55
CA GLY A 145 34.79 -12.22 2.03
C GLY A 145 33.84 -13.01 2.93
N LEU A 146 32.52 -12.83 2.78
CA LEU A 146 31.51 -13.51 3.59
C LEU A 146 30.70 -14.51 2.76
N PRO A 147 30.13 -15.57 3.38
CA PRO A 147 29.24 -16.49 2.69
C PRO A 147 28.05 -15.77 2.05
N PRO A 148 27.52 -16.29 0.92
CA PRO A 148 26.35 -15.71 0.29
C PRO A 148 25.13 -15.74 1.23
N LEU A 149 24.26 -14.75 1.08
CA LEU A 149 22.96 -14.74 1.75
C LEU A 149 22.10 -15.86 1.15
N VAL A 150 21.61 -16.73 2.02
CA VAL A 150 20.63 -17.76 1.68
C VAL A 150 19.24 -17.17 1.97
N PRO A 151 18.31 -17.19 1.01
CA PRO A 151 16.97 -16.69 1.25
C PRO A 151 16.23 -17.57 2.27
N ASP A 152 15.35 -16.95 3.06
CA ASP A 152 14.49 -17.67 4.01
C ASP A 152 13.58 -18.67 3.29
N TRP A 153 13.07 -18.26 2.12
CA TRP A 153 12.16 -19.03 1.28
C TRP A 153 12.72 -19.21 -0.13
N ASN A 154 12.47 -20.37 -0.71
CA ASN A 154 12.75 -20.60 -2.12
C ASN A 154 11.64 -19.94 -2.96
N ASP A 155 12.00 -18.99 -3.83
CA ASP A 155 11.04 -18.25 -4.65
C ASP A 155 10.17 -19.16 -5.55
N ALA A 156 10.74 -20.23 -6.11
CA ALA A 156 9.98 -21.15 -6.96
C ALA A 156 8.97 -21.98 -6.16
N GLU A 157 9.34 -22.44 -4.97
CA GLU A 157 8.45 -23.20 -4.09
C GLU A 157 7.33 -22.31 -3.55
N ILE A 158 7.66 -21.14 -2.98
CA ILE A 158 6.67 -20.21 -2.43
C ILE A 158 5.74 -19.66 -3.51
N CYS A 159 6.21 -19.55 -4.77
CA CYS A 159 5.39 -19.17 -5.90
C CYS A 159 4.30 -20.22 -6.17
N GLN A 160 4.59 -21.52 -6.04
CA GLN A 160 3.61 -22.58 -6.31
C GLN A 160 2.66 -22.84 -5.13
N ASP A 161 3.05 -22.46 -3.91
CA ASP A 161 2.22 -22.63 -2.72
C ASP A 161 1.16 -21.53 -2.57
N TYR A 162 0.05 -21.89 -1.92
CA TYR A 162 -0.95 -20.90 -1.50
C TYR A 162 -0.46 -20.16 -0.25
N LEU A 163 -0.44 -18.84 -0.33
CA LEU A 163 0.13 -17.98 0.72
C LEU A 163 -0.72 -17.92 2.00
N ASP A 164 -1.94 -18.46 2.00
CA ASP A 164 -2.87 -18.50 3.13
C ASP A 164 -2.28 -19.13 4.42
N ALA A 165 -1.28 -20.02 4.28
CA ALA A 165 -0.67 -20.73 5.39
C ALA A 165 0.45 -19.94 6.10
N TYR A 166 0.89 -18.82 5.53
CA TYR A 166 2.04 -18.06 6.01
C TYR A 166 1.62 -16.82 6.80
N SER A 167 2.51 -16.37 7.69
CA SER A 167 2.35 -15.08 8.38
C SER A 167 2.42 -13.98 7.34
N TYR A 168 1.40 -13.12 7.30
CA TYR A 168 1.30 -12.02 6.37
C TYR A 168 0.69 -10.85 7.11
N HIS A 169 1.33 -9.69 7.05
CA HIS A 169 1.02 -8.56 7.93
C HIS A 169 -0.47 -8.20 7.97
N LEU A 170 -1.18 -8.10 6.84
CA LEU A 170 -2.62 -7.78 6.87
C LEU A 170 -3.43 -8.89 7.54
N LEU A 171 -3.15 -10.16 7.26
CA LEU A 171 -3.85 -11.28 7.89
C LEU A 171 -3.58 -11.33 9.40
N ASP A 172 -2.36 -11.03 9.83
CA ASP A 172 -1.99 -11.00 11.25
C ASP A 172 -2.66 -9.84 11.99
N TYR A 173 -2.74 -8.66 11.39
CA TYR A 173 -3.55 -7.56 11.89
C TYR A 173 -5.04 -7.90 11.96
N GLY A 174 -5.57 -8.57 10.93
CA GLY A 174 -6.96 -9.03 10.89
C GLY A 174 -7.32 -9.98 12.05
N LYS A 175 -6.41 -10.87 12.44
CA LYS A 175 -6.57 -11.76 13.61
C LYS A 175 -6.70 -10.99 14.92
N GLU A 176 -6.08 -9.82 15.02
CA GLU A 176 -6.13 -8.91 16.18
C GLU A 176 -7.31 -7.91 16.12
N GLY A 177 -8.24 -8.10 15.19
CA GLY A 177 -9.48 -7.32 15.09
C GLY A 177 -9.39 -6.07 14.22
N TYR A 178 -8.28 -5.87 13.48
CA TYR A 178 -8.21 -4.82 12.49
C TYR A 178 -9.07 -5.15 11.27
N LYS A 179 -9.67 -4.14 10.65
CA LYS A 179 -10.12 -4.23 9.25
C LYS A 179 -8.93 -4.02 8.33
N THR A 180 -8.88 -4.78 7.25
CA THR A 180 -7.71 -4.84 6.38
C THR A 180 -8.05 -4.42 4.96
N MET A 181 -7.18 -3.64 4.33
CA MET A 181 -7.33 -3.22 2.94
C MET A 181 -6.03 -3.41 2.17
N ILE A 182 -6.14 -3.86 0.91
CA ILE A 182 -5.03 -3.82 -0.04
C ILE A 182 -5.45 -3.24 -1.39
N ALA A 183 -4.59 -2.40 -1.96
CA ALA A 183 -4.78 -1.86 -3.31
C ALA A 183 -3.47 -1.75 -4.09
N GLN A 184 -3.47 -2.17 -5.36
CA GLN A 184 -2.35 -2.06 -6.30
C GLN A 184 -2.89 -2.04 -7.74
N ASP A 185 -2.40 -1.12 -8.59
CA ASP A 185 -2.98 -0.80 -9.92
C ASP A 185 -2.19 -1.37 -11.13
N TYR A 186 -1.41 -2.43 -10.91
CA TYR A 186 -0.65 -3.12 -11.95
C TYR A 186 -1.09 -4.58 -12.10
N ASP A 187 -0.89 -5.13 -13.31
CA ASP A 187 -1.35 -6.47 -13.68
C ASP A 187 -0.59 -7.58 -12.93
N VAL A 188 0.63 -7.28 -12.50
CA VAL A 188 1.53 -8.10 -11.69
C VAL A 188 1.77 -7.44 -10.33
N GLY A 189 1.58 -8.21 -9.27
CA GLY A 189 1.84 -7.78 -7.89
C GLY A 189 2.83 -8.71 -7.19
N ILE A 190 3.09 -8.44 -5.91
CA ILE A 190 4.04 -9.28 -5.15
C ILE A 190 3.52 -10.70 -4.95
N VAL A 191 2.22 -10.89 -4.72
CA VAL A 191 1.59 -12.22 -4.49
C VAL A 191 0.95 -12.82 -5.74
N TYR A 192 0.32 -11.99 -6.59
CA TYR A 192 -0.27 -12.41 -7.87
C TYR A 192 0.70 -12.25 -9.04
N TYR A 193 1.87 -12.85 -8.89
CA TYR A 193 2.94 -12.83 -9.89
C TYR A 193 2.75 -13.92 -10.95
N PRO A 194 3.27 -13.78 -12.19
CA PRO A 194 3.14 -14.80 -13.22
C PRO A 194 3.49 -16.21 -12.73
N ASN A 195 2.59 -17.15 -12.99
CA ASN A 195 2.67 -18.57 -12.59
C ASN A 195 2.66 -18.84 -11.08
N CYS A 196 2.40 -17.84 -10.23
CA CYS A 196 2.25 -18.06 -8.80
C CYS A 196 0.80 -18.28 -8.40
N SER A 197 0.61 -19.09 -7.35
CA SER A 197 -0.71 -19.46 -6.82
C SER A 197 -1.40 -18.30 -6.09
N GLY A 198 -0.60 -17.40 -5.47
CA GLY A 198 -1.11 -16.28 -4.66
C GLY A 198 -1.88 -16.75 -3.44
N PHE A 199 -2.86 -15.96 -3.00
CA PHE A 199 -3.82 -16.38 -1.99
C PHE A 199 -5.02 -17.11 -2.61
N ARG A 200 -5.47 -18.15 -1.92
CA ARG A 200 -6.70 -18.87 -2.24
C ARG A 200 -7.93 -18.13 -1.72
N LYS A 201 -7.83 -17.54 -0.53
CA LYS A 201 -8.81 -16.60 0.03
C LYS A 201 -8.44 -15.17 -0.33
N SER A 202 -9.33 -14.22 -0.06
CA SER A 202 -9.01 -12.80 -0.22
C SER A 202 -7.86 -12.39 0.71
N GLU A 203 -6.87 -11.69 0.15
CA GLU A 203 -5.68 -11.17 0.85
C GLU A 203 -6.00 -10.20 2.00
N ALA A 204 -7.11 -9.47 1.88
CA ALA A 204 -7.61 -8.54 2.88
C ALA A 204 -9.15 -8.50 2.89
N ASP A 205 -9.72 -7.75 3.84
CA ASP A 205 -11.16 -7.54 3.91
C ASP A 205 -11.69 -6.75 2.70
N HIS A 206 -10.94 -5.73 2.28
CA HIS A 206 -11.23 -4.86 1.14
C HIS A 206 -10.09 -4.93 0.14
N ILE A 207 -10.37 -5.29 -1.12
CA ILE A 207 -9.34 -5.50 -2.12
C ILE A 207 -9.64 -4.77 -3.43
N TRP A 208 -8.64 -4.08 -3.97
CA TRP A 208 -8.73 -3.36 -5.25
C TRP A 208 -8.74 -4.29 -6.47
N ARG A 209 -8.16 -5.47 -6.35
CA ARG A 209 -7.83 -6.35 -7.49
C ARG A 209 -9.00 -6.60 -8.48
N PRO A 210 -10.25 -6.80 -8.05
CA PRO A 210 -11.38 -6.92 -8.97
C PRO A 210 -11.60 -5.70 -9.87
N PHE A 211 -11.36 -4.48 -9.36
CA PHE A 211 -11.40 -3.25 -10.17
C PHE A 211 -10.39 -3.34 -11.31
N ASP A 212 -9.14 -3.70 -10.99
CA ASP A 212 -8.07 -3.72 -11.98
C ASP A 212 -8.27 -4.80 -13.06
N ILE A 213 -8.69 -6.02 -12.66
CA ILE A 213 -9.01 -7.10 -13.61
C ILE A 213 -10.18 -6.69 -14.50
N ARG A 214 -11.30 -6.23 -13.91
CA ARG A 214 -12.52 -5.89 -14.66
C ARG A 214 -12.27 -4.74 -15.65
N ARG A 215 -11.48 -3.75 -15.24
CA ARG A 215 -11.02 -2.64 -16.09
C ARG A 215 -10.19 -3.14 -17.27
N ALA A 216 -9.26 -4.07 -17.05
CA ALA A 216 -8.42 -4.62 -18.12
C ALA A 216 -9.21 -5.42 -19.17
N GLU A 217 -10.31 -6.06 -18.78
CA GLU A 217 -11.15 -6.87 -19.67
C GLU A 217 -12.07 -6.03 -20.60
N SER A 218 -12.28 -4.75 -20.33
CA SER A 218 -13.22 -3.90 -21.08
C SER A 218 -12.53 -2.72 -21.75
N LYS A 219 -12.64 -2.70 -23.09
CA LYS A 219 -12.22 -1.52 -23.87
C LYS A 219 -13.05 -0.28 -23.55
N ASN A 220 -14.31 -0.44 -23.15
CA ASN A 220 -15.17 0.68 -22.78
C ASN A 220 -14.70 1.34 -21.49
N PHE A 221 -14.26 0.56 -20.50
CA PHE A 221 -13.70 1.13 -19.26
C PHE A 221 -12.38 1.80 -19.52
N LYS A 222 -11.48 1.15 -20.27
CA LYS A 222 -10.21 1.77 -20.65
C LYS A 222 -10.45 3.14 -21.32
N LYS A 223 -11.36 3.19 -22.30
CA LYS A 223 -11.75 4.43 -22.97
C LYS A 223 -12.39 5.44 -22.00
N SER A 224 -13.32 5.01 -21.15
CA SER A 224 -13.99 5.88 -20.18
C SER A 224 -12.99 6.56 -19.24
N LEU A 225 -12.04 5.82 -18.68
CA LEU A 225 -10.97 6.39 -17.85
C LEU A 225 -10.09 7.36 -18.63
N GLU A 226 -9.70 7.01 -19.86
CA GLU A 226 -8.90 7.87 -20.73
C GLU A 226 -9.63 9.17 -21.09
N ASP A 227 -10.91 9.08 -21.48
CA ASP A 227 -11.76 10.23 -21.83
C ASP A 227 -12.09 11.11 -20.61
N SER A 228 -12.12 10.52 -19.41
CA SER A 228 -12.35 11.23 -18.14
C SER A 228 -11.11 11.92 -17.58
N CYS A 229 -9.93 11.72 -18.20
CA CYS A 229 -8.64 12.10 -17.63
C CYS A 229 -8.43 11.53 -16.21
N SER A 230 -8.97 10.33 -15.92
CA SER A 230 -8.81 9.69 -14.62
C SER A 230 -7.39 9.14 -14.47
N GLU A 231 -6.78 9.39 -13.32
CA GLU A 231 -5.46 8.86 -12.98
C GLU A 231 -5.59 7.78 -11.90
N ARG A 232 -4.99 6.61 -12.11
CA ARG A 232 -5.21 5.43 -11.26
C ARG A 232 -4.82 5.65 -9.80
N HIS A 233 -3.77 6.43 -9.53
CA HIS A 233 -3.37 6.73 -8.16
C HIS A 233 -4.42 7.58 -7.43
N LEU A 234 -5.17 8.44 -8.13
CA LEU A 234 -6.25 9.21 -7.53
C LEU A 234 -7.41 8.30 -7.13
N GLU A 235 -7.79 7.34 -7.98
CA GLU A 235 -8.85 6.38 -7.68
C GLU A 235 -8.46 5.46 -6.50
N MET A 236 -7.18 5.06 -6.41
CA MET A 236 -6.65 4.32 -5.26
C MET A 236 -6.61 5.14 -3.97
N LEU A 237 -6.22 6.41 -4.05
CA LEU A 237 -6.24 7.34 -2.90
C LEU A 237 -7.69 7.59 -2.43
N GLU A 238 -8.65 7.67 -3.35
CA GLU A 238 -10.07 7.77 -3.02
C GLU A 238 -10.57 6.49 -2.33
N PHE A 239 -10.17 5.31 -2.82
CA PHE A 239 -10.51 4.05 -2.17
C PHE A 239 -9.93 3.96 -0.75
N LEU A 240 -8.69 4.41 -0.56
CA LEU A 240 -8.06 4.52 0.76
C LEU A 240 -8.83 5.50 1.66
N GLU A 241 -9.16 6.69 1.16
CA GLU A 241 -9.92 7.71 1.88
C GLU A 241 -11.28 7.15 2.34
N LYS A 242 -12.03 6.47 1.46
CA LYS A 242 -13.28 5.79 1.83
C LYS A 242 -13.08 4.75 2.93
N PHE A 243 -11.97 4.00 2.91
CA PHE A 243 -11.65 3.01 3.94
C PHE A 243 -11.28 3.65 5.27
N MET A 244 -10.51 4.75 5.24
CA MET A 244 -10.15 5.52 6.43
C MET A 244 -11.39 6.03 7.19
N HIS A 245 -12.44 6.42 6.46
CA HIS A 245 -13.71 6.89 7.03
C HIS A 245 -14.70 5.77 7.38
N ALA A 246 -14.42 4.52 7.00
CA ALA A 246 -15.25 3.37 7.31
C ALA A 246 -14.95 2.80 8.71
N TYR A 247 -15.88 2.01 9.24
CA TYR A 247 -15.74 1.26 10.48
C TYR A 247 -15.35 2.13 11.69
N HIS A 248 -16.12 3.19 11.95
CA HIS A 248 -15.82 4.14 13.03
C HIS A 248 -15.50 3.44 14.37
N GLY A 249 -14.35 3.77 14.95
CA GLY A 249 -13.85 3.20 16.21
C GLY A 249 -13.19 1.83 16.09
N THR A 250 -13.23 1.18 14.93
CA THR A 250 -12.53 -0.09 14.68
C THR A 250 -11.16 0.20 14.07
N PRO A 251 -10.09 -0.47 14.53
CA PRO A 251 -8.76 -0.21 14.02
C PRO A 251 -8.61 -0.76 12.60
N LYS A 252 -7.84 -0.06 11.77
CA LYS A 252 -7.68 -0.34 10.34
C LYS A 252 -6.23 -0.46 9.95
N ILE A 253 -5.93 -1.40 9.06
CA ILE A 253 -4.65 -1.45 8.36
C ILE A 253 -4.88 -1.44 6.85
N ALA A 254 -4.12 -0.62 6.12
CA ALA A 254 -4.15 -0.63 4.67
C ALA A 254 -2.74 -0.63 4.06
N GLN A 255 -2.57 -1.41 3.01
CA GLN A 255 -1.42 -1.31 2.09
C GLN A 255 -1.91 -0.85 0.72
N VAL A 256 -1.45 0.31 0.27
CA VAL A 256 -1.86 0.93 -0.99
C VAL A 256 -0.62 1.21 -1.80
N TRP A 257 -0.56 0.65 -3.01
CA TRP A 257 0.65 0.65 -3.84
C TRP A 257 0.37 1.18 -5.25
N PRO A 258 0.31 2.51 -5.46
CA PRO A 258 0.24 3.08 -6.80
C PRO A 258 1.52 2.78 -7.57
N THR A 259 1.44 1.80 -8.46
CA THR A 259 2.55 1.33 -9.29
C THR A 259 2.64 2.15 -10.58
N THR A 260 1.50 2.39 -11.24
CA THR A 260 1.53 2.94 -12.61
C THR A 260 2.03 4.37 -12.70
N LEU A 261 1.90 5.14 -11.62
CA LEU A 261 2.34 6.53 -11.52
C LEU A 261 3.85 6.73 -11.79
N ALA A 262 4.67 5.70 -11.55
CA ALA A 262 6.12 5.85 -11.58
C ALA A 262 6.88 4.65 -12.19
N HIS A 263 6.21 3.52 -12.41
CA HIS A 263 6.87 2.28 -12.83
C HIS A 263 7.51 2.37 -14.23
N GLU A 264 6.83 2.96 -15.22
CA GLU A 264 7.34 3.06 -16.60
C GLU A 264 8.12 4.36 -16.86
N SER A 265 7.68 5.48 -16.26
CA SER A 265 8.32 6.78 -16.39
C SER A 265 8.22 7.56 -15.09
N LEU A 266 9.23 8.38 -14.83
CA LEU A 266 9.32 9.21 -13.63
C LEU A 266 8.65 10.57 -13.79
N LYS A 267 8.17 10.87 -15.01
CA LYS A 267 7.61 12.18 -15.37
C LYS A 267 6.30 12.48 -14.66
N ASP A 268 5.47 11.44 -14.50
CA ASP A 268 4.12 11.57 -13.94
C ASP A 268 4.15 11.82 -12.42
N LEU A 269 5.28 11.57 -11.76
CA LEU A 269 5.44 11.94 -10.35
C LEU A 269 5.44 13.45 -10.13
N PHE A 270 5.94 14.25 -11.08
CA PHE A 270 6.12 15.69 -10.87
C PHE A 270 4.82 16.48 -10.76
N HIS A 271 3.74 16.06 -11.45
CA HIS A 271 2.45 16.74 -11.33
C HIS A 271 1.63 16.23 -10.13
N SER A 272 2.04 15.13 -9.50
CA SER A 272 1.30 14.51 -8.39
C SER A 272 1.49 15.20 -7.03
N ASP A 273 2.36 16.21 -6.89
CA ASP A 273 2.58 16.91 -5.61
C ASP A 273 1.28 17.48 -5.04
N ASP A 274 0.51 18.22 -5.84
CA ASP A 274 -0.74 18.82 -5.38
C ASP A 274 -1.81 17.74 -5.08
N HIS A 275 -1.73 16.57 -5.73
CA HIS A 275 -2.62 15.44 -5.49
C HIS A 275 -2.36 14.82 -4.11
N PHE A 276 -1.11 14.50 -3.79
CA PHE A 276 -0.75 13.96 -2.47
C PHE A 276 -0.96 14.99 -1.38
N LEU A 277 -0.58 16.25 -1.59
CA LEU A 277 -0.82 17.32 -0.63
C LEU A 277 -2.31 17.42 -0.26
N ALA A 278 -3.19 17.46 -1.27
CA ALA A 278 -4.62 17.54 -1.04
C ALA A 278 -5.15 16.30 -0.30
N PHE A 279 -4.68 15.10 -0.63
CA PHE A 279 -5.03 13.87 0.10
C PHE A 279 -4.64 13.97 1.58
N PHE A 280 -3.39 14.36 1.90
CA PHE A 280 -2.93 14.46 3.28
C PHE A 280 -3.66 15.55 4.06
N GLN A 281 -3.96 16.70 3.44
CA GLN A 281 -4.71 17.79 4.07
C GLN A 281 -6.16 17.42 4.39
N ARG A 282 -6.87 16.76 3.45
CA ARG A 282 -8.25 16.33 3.68
C ARG A 282 -8.37 15.27 4.78
N ASN A 283 -7.33 14.46 4.96
CA ASN A 283 -7.32 13.35 5.90
C ASN A 283 -6.47 13.62 7.15
N GLU A 284 -6.16 14.88 7.44
CA GLU A 284 -5.26 15.28 8.53
C GLU A 284 -5.68 14.67 9.88
N ASP A 285 -6.96 14.71 10.23
CA ASP A 285 -7.48 14.24 11.53
C ASP A 285 -7.30 12.73 11.73
N ILE A 286 -7.54 11.92 10.68
CA ILE A 286 -7.36 10.47 10.74
C ILE A 286 -5.87 10.14 10.79
N ILE A 287 -5.08 10.78 9.92
CA ILE A 287 -3.64 10.52 9.83
C ILE A 287 -2.93 10.91 11.13
N ASN A 288 -3.34 12.03 11.75
CA ASN A 288 -2.84 12.45 13.06
C ASN A 288 -3.09 11.43 14.18
N ASN A 289 -4.04 10.50 14.00
CA ASN A 289 -4.34 9.45 14.97
C ASN A 289 -3.84 8.06 14.52
N SER A 290 -3.01 8.00 13.48
CA SER A 290 -2.53 6.75 12.86
C SER A 290 -1.01 6.67 12.76
N PHE A 291 -0.49 5.46 12.63
CA PHE A 291 0.84 5.24 12.07
C PHE A 291 0.73 5.29 10.54
N PHE A 292 1.50 6.17 9.89
CA PHE A 292 1.48 6.31 8.44
C PHE A 292 2.89 6.16 7.88
N PHE A 293 3.06 5.26 6.93
CA PHE A 293 4.28 5.01 6.20
C PHE A 293 4.07 5.47 4.76
N PHE A 294 4.78 6.50 4.33
CA PHE A 294 4.79 6.96 2.94
C PHE A 294 6.16 6.64 2.35
N MET A 295 6.22 5.71 1.40
CA MET A 295 7.48 5.11 0.98
C MET A 295 7.52 4.75 -0.51
N GLY A 296 8.71 4.44 -1.00
CA GLY A 296 8.91 3.68 -2.23
C GLY A 296 9.42 2.27 -1.91
N ASP A 297 9.22 1.34 -2.83
CA ASP A 297 9.66 -0.05 -2.73
C ASP A 297 11.11 -0.25 -3.22
N HIS A 298 11.45 0.41 -4.32
CA HIS A 298 12.77 0.58 -4.88
C HIS A 298 12.87 1.98 -5.53
N GLY A 299 14.08 2.42 -5.89
CA GLY A 299 14.24 3.60 -6.74
C GLY A 299 14.07 3.28 -8.22
N PRO A 300 14.30 4.26 -9.11
CA PRO A 300 13.90 4.13 -10.50
C PRO A 300 14.76 3.13 -11.28
N ARG A 301 14.13 2.42 -12.23
CA ARG A 301 14.77 1.36 -13.03
C ARG A 301 14.64 1.54 -14.55
N ARG A 302 13.72 2.40 -14.98
CA ARG A 302 13.40 2.62 -16.39
C ARG A 302 14.11 3.85 -16.92
N GLU A 303 13.87 4.15 -18.19
CA GLU A 303 14.39 5.35 -18.88
C GLU A 303 15.92 5.52 -18.82
N GLY A 304 16.67 4.42 -18.67
CA GLY A 304 18.14 4.42 -18.68
C GLY A 304 18.81 5.06 -17.45
N ILE A 305 18.04 5.46 -16.43
CA ILE A 305 18.60 6.17 -15.26
C ILE A 305 19.68 5.35 -14.53
N GLY A 306 19.54 4.02 -14.49
CA GLY A 306 20.50 3.10 -13.87
C GLY A 306 21.87 3.04 -14.56
N GLU A 307 21.98 3.55 -15.79
CA GLU A 307 23.26 3.67 -16.51
C GLU A 307 24.11 4.83 -15.96
N LEU A 308 23.47 5.79 -15.28
CA LEU A 308 24.13 6.93 -14.66
C LEU A 308 24.49 6.58 -13.22
N ARG A 309 25.71 6.96 -12.80
CA ARG A 309 26.18 6.77 -11.42
C ARG A 309 25.22 7.32 -10.36
N LEU A 310 24.64 8.51 -10.58
CA LEU A 310 23.66 9.07 -9.65
C LEU A 310 22.35 8.30 -9.63
N GLY A 311 21.91 7.79 -10.79
CA GLY A 311 20.73 6.96 -10.88
C GLY A 311 20.86 5.62 -10.17
N GLN A 312 22.07 5.06 -10.09
CA GLN A 312 22.35 3.87 -9.29
C GLN A 312 22.15 4.14 -7.78
N TYR A 313 22.61 5.29 -7.28
CA TYR A 313 22.34 5.66 -5.88
C TYR A 313 20.85 5.89 -5.64
N GLU A 314 20.14 6.52 -6.57
CA GLU A 314 18.70 6.69 -6.47
C GLU A 314 17.96 5.35 -6.48
N ASN A 315 18.36 4.42 -7.34
CA ASN A 315 17.80 3.08 -7.41
C ASN A 315 17.90 2.34 -6.06
N LEU A 316 19.04 2.45 -5.39
CA LEU A 316 19.34 1.75 -4.14
C LEU A 316 18.72 2.41 -2.90
N ASN A 317 18.20 3.63 -3.01
CA ASN A 317 17.72 4.42 -1.88
C ASN A 317 16.24 4.85 -2.08
N PRO A 318 15.30 3.95 -1.80
CA PRO A 318 13.87 4.25 -1.88
C PRO A 318 13.48 5.32 -0.88
N PHE A 319 12.38 6.01 -1.16
CA PHE A 319 11.82 7.00 -0.25
C PHE A 319 11.22 6.35 1.00
N LEU A 320 11.35 6.99 2.16
CA LEU A 320 10.62 6.62 3.37
C LEU A 320 10.37 7.85 4.25
N MET A 321 9.12 8.06 4.60
CA MET A 321 8.69 9.04 5.59
C MET A 321 7.64 8.41 6.50
N MET A 322 7.81 8.62 7.80
CA MET A 322 6.97 8.04 8.84
C MET A 322 6.25 9.13 9.62
N ILE A 323 4.96 8.91 9.87
CA ILE A 323 4.13 9.70 10.76
C ILE A 323 3.71 8.79 11.90
N VAL A 324 3.90 9.25 13.13
CA VAL A 324 3.35 8.59 14.32
C VAL A 324 2.12 9.34 14.80
N PRO A 325 1.17 8.65 15.47
CA PRO A 325 0.04 9.30 16.12
C PRO A 325 0.48 10.50 16.96
N ALA A 326 -0.32 11.57 16.94
CA ALA A 326 -0.02 12.84 17.58
C ALA A 326 0.28 12.67 19.09
N VAL A 327 -0.40 11.73 19.75
CA VAL A 327 -0.18 11.37 21.15
C VAL A 327 1.25 10.88 21.43
N TYR A 328 1.96 10.33 20.43
CA TYR A 328 3.34 9.88 20.57
C TYR A 328 4.36 10.91 20.12
N ARG A 329 3.94 12.03 19.52
CA ARG A 329 4.86 13.11 19.15
C ARG A 329 5.42 13.75 20.42
N SER A 330 6.74 13.95 20.43
CA SER A 330 7.49 14.49 21.58
C SER A 330 7.61 13.53 22.78
N THR A 331 7.24 12.27 22.60
CA THR A 331 7.55 11.18 23.53
C THR A 331 8.88 10.51 23.17
N ALA A 332 9.32 9.54 23.99
CA ALA A 332 10.53 8.77 23.74
C ALA A 332 10.58 8.14 22.35
N ILE A 333 9.44 7.69 21.82
CA ILE A 333 9.35 7.11 20.48
C ILE A 333 9.63 8.14 19.42
N HIS A 334 9.01 9.32 19.46
CA HIS A 334 9.31 10.34 18.47
C HIS A 334 10.79 10.76 18.52
N THR A 335 11.40 10.81 19.70
CA THR A 335 12.84 11.08 19.85
C THR A 335 13.68 9.97 19.22
N GLN A 336 13.34 8.70 19.44
CA GLN A 336 14.06 7.58 18.85
C GLN A 336 13.86 7.52 17.32
N LEU A 337 12.67 7.83 16.79
CA LEU A 337 12.43 7.99 15.35
C LEU A 337 13.40 9.01 14.74
N LYS A 338 13.55 10.16 15.40
CA LYS A 338 14.43 11.25 14.95
C LYS A 338 15.91 10.87 15.01
N ARG A 339 16.32 9.98 15.93
CA ARG A 339 17.69 9.47 15.99
C ARG A 339 18.01 8.53 14.83
N LYS A 340 17.01 7.77 14.37
CA LYS A 340 17.15 6.81 13.26
C LYS A 340 17.13 7.41 11.86
N VAL A 341 16.96 8.73 11.73
CA VAL A 341 16.88 9.43 10.42
C VAL A 341 18.02 9.06 9.47
N HIS A 342 19.23 8.86 10.01
CA HIS A 342 20.44 8.56 9.25
C HIS A 342 20.96 7.13 9.49
N GLU A 343 20.12 6.25 10.05
CA GLU A 343 20.45 4.83 10.19
C GLU A 343 20.07 4.06 8.95
N LEU A 344 20.85 3.01 8.66
CA LEU A 344 20.56 2.10 7.56
C LEU A 344 19.34 1.25 7.90
N MET A 345 18.36 1.22 7.01
CA MET A 345 17.17 0.38 7.17
C MET A 345 16.83 -0.38 5.90
N THR A 346 16.04 -1.43 6.07
CA THR A 346 15.53 -2.28 5.01
C THR A 346 14.04 -2.54 5.22
N ASN A 347 13.41 -3.17 4.24
CA ASN A 347 12.02 -3.62 4.33
C ASN A 347 11.78 -4.61 5.50
N PHE A 348 12.81 -5.31 5.99
CA PHE A 348 12.71 -6.17 7.18
C PHE A 348 12.47 -5.36 8.46
N ASP A 349 13.13 -4.21 8.59
CA ASP A 349 12.99 -3.33 9.76
C ASP A 349 11.59 -2.72 9.80
N LEU A 350 11.04 -2.38 8.63
CA LEU A 350 9.65 -1.93 8.49
C LEU A 350 8.67 -3.03 8.87
N HIS A 351 8.87 -4.26 8.40
CA HIS A 351 8.04 -5.39 8.80
C HIS A 351 8.06 -5.62 10.32
N ALA A 352 9.25 -5.63 10.93
CA ALA A 352 9.39 -5.77 12.38
C ALA A 352 8.60 -4.66 13.11
N THR A 353 8.66 -3.43 12.61
CA THR A 353 7.91 -2.30 13.17
C THR A 353 6.41 -2.44 13.05
N LEU A 354 5.91 -2.94 11.92
CA LEU A 354 4.50 -3.27 11.76
C LEU A 354 4.09 -4.33 12.79
N MET A 355 4.91 -5.35 13.02
CA MET A 355 4.62 -6.38 14.01
C MET A 355 4.69 -5.84 15.45
N ASP A 356 5.56 -4.88 15.73
CA ASP A 356 5.64 -4.24 17.04
C ASP A 356 4.43 -3.34 17.31
N ILE A 357 3.99 -2.54 16.31
CA ILE A 357 2.74 -1.77 16.44
C ILE A 357 1.55 -2.69 16.76
N LEU A 358 1.48 -3.84 16.09
CA LEU A 358 0.45 -4.85 16.32
C LEU A 358 0.47 -5.41 17.75
N LYS A 359 1.67 -5.76 18.26
CA LYS A 359 1.85 -6.33 19.61
C LYS A 359 1.69 -5.29 20.71
N VAL A 360 2.27 -4.11 20.55
CA VAL A 360 2.36 -3.12 21.62
C VAL A 360 0.99 -2.53 21.96
N CYS A 361 0.06 -2.52 21.00
CA CYS A 361 -1.34 -2.21 21.23
C CYS A 361 -2.11 -3.24 22.11
N THR A 362 -1.45 -4.30 22.61
CA THR A 362 -1.99 -5.25 23.59
C THR A 362 -1.42 -5.10 25.01
N SER A 363 -0.34 -4.34 25.22
CA SER A 363 0.41 -4.36 26.49
C SER A 363 0.84 -2.96 26.95
N GLU A 364 0.74 -2.68 28.26
CA GLU A 364 1.10 -1.39 28.91
C GLU A 364 2.61 -1.00 28.84
N LEU A 365 3.44 -1.68 28.03
CA LEU A 365 4.91 -1.58 28.05
C LEU A 365 5.50 -0.85 26.82
N TRP A 366 4.90 0.29 26.48
CA TRP A 366 5.31 1.21 25.40
C TRP A 366 6.82 1.53 25.28
N PRO A 367 7.64 1.63 26.35
CA PRO A 367 9.02 2.11 26.21
C PRO A 367 10.06 1.10 25.67
N THR A 368 9.73 -0.19 25.49
CA THR A 368 10.77 -1.26 25.43
C THR A 368 10.71 -2.19 24.22
N LEU A 369 9.87 -1.96 23.21
CA LEU A 369 9.53 -3.06 22.28
C LEU A 369 9.49 -2.75 20.78
N LEU A 370 9.85 -1.55 20.31
CA LEU A 370 9.83 -1.32 18.86
C LEU A 370 11.23 -1.47 18.24
N HIS A 371 11.37 -2.36 17.26
CA HIS A 371 12.61 -2.67 16.54
C HIS A 371 13.10 -1.54 15.62
N VAL A 372 12.21 -0.67 15.08
CA VAL A 372 12.65 0.65 14.53
C VAL A 372 13.11 1.62 15.61
N PHE A 373 13.01 1.29 16.90
CA PHE A 373 13.42 2.18 18.00
C PHE A 373 14.44 1.53 18.95
N GLU A 374 14.76 0.25 18.77
CA GLU A 374 15.86 -0.44 19.44
C GLU A 374 17.09 -0.51 18.53
N ASP A 375 18.26 -0.28 19.10
CA ASP A 375 19.55 -0.46 18.45
C ASP A 375 19.83 -1.96 18.32
N ARG A 376 19.53 -2.57 17.17
CA ARG A 376 20.15 -3.84 16.77
C ARG A 376 21.22 -3.59 15.71
N LEU A 377 22.26 -2.88 16.14
CA LEU A 377 23.61 -3.10 15.65
C LEU A 377 24.45 -3.62 16.83
N GLN A 378 24.14 -4.83 17.29
CA GLN A 378 25.16 -5.63 17.97
C GLN A 378 25.75 -6.60 16.96
N ALA A 379 26.88 -6.17 16.43
CA ALA A 379 27.93 -7.05 15.98
C ALA A 379 28.51 -7.79 17.21
N GLU A 380 27.79 -8.75 17.77
CA GLU A 380 28.32 -9.65 18.80
C GLU A 380 27.82 -11.07 18.54
N ASP A 381 28.44 -11.71 17.54
CA ASP A 381 28.70 -13.15 17.52
C ASP A 381 29.82 -13.46 16.51
N PHE A 382 30.95 -12.76 16.65
CA PHE A 382 32.24 -13.26 16.17
C PHE A 382 33.14 -13.47 17.39
N GLY A 383 32.90 -14.59 18.07
CA GLY A 383 33.88 -15.16 18.98
C GLY A 383 35.13 -15.57 18.21
N TYR A 384 36.11 -14.68 18.14
CA TYR A 384 37.50 -15.06 17.96
C TYR A 384 38.35 -14.30 18.97
N ASP A 385 38.73 -15.07 19.99
CA ASP A 385 39.79 -14.78 20.94
C ASP A 385 41.11 -14.71 20.15
N ILE A 386 41.82 -13.58 20.24
CA ILE A 386 43.20 -13.47 19.74
C ILE A 386 44.04 -12.87 20.87
N SER A 387 44.73 -13.77 21.57
CA SER A 387 45.90 -13.48 22.39
C SER A 387 47.09 -13.02 21.55
#